data_AF-A0A8H3C017-F1
#
_entry.id   AF-A0A8H3C017-F1
#
_cell.length_a   1.000
_cell.length_b   1.000
_cell.length_c   1.000
_cell.angle_alpha   90.00
_cell.angle_beta   90.00
_cell.angle_gamma   90.00
#
_symmetry.space_group_name_H-M   'P 1'
#
loop_
_entity.id
_entity.type
_entity.pdbx_description
1 polymer ?
#
loop_
_entity_poly.entity_id
_entity_poly.type
_entity_poly.pdbx_seq_one_letter_code
_entity_poly.pdbx_strand_id
1 'polypeptide(L)'
;MTSMRTRVSDFVRSLQDEIVLALESLDPEGPKFVRDSWTRSEGGSGISCVLQGTDKSRANLSSNAPPFAPLEKAGVNISVINGRLPPAAISHMRADHAGLPIDTKSLPAAGLPFFVAGLSLVIHPRSPHAPTVHANWRYFEIDQADVDMIDESTEREPLAWWFGGGSDLTPSYLYPEDCVHFHKTIQDACAPHGKDLYRAMKAWCDEYFYITHRNESRGIGGIFFDDLSSHNNRRIDIHADPTPRPRSAEECFALIQSLGKSFVPSYLPIMQRRAYQPWTEEERQWQLIRRGRYVEFNLVVDRGTKFGLQTPNARIESILMTLPEVARWEYMSEYGTKAGSREAQLMEVLTTPRNWV
;
A
#
# COMPACT_ATOMS: atom_id res chain seq x y z
N MET A 1 -4.40 19.26 22.88
CA MET A 1 -4.44 17.82 22.51
C MET A 1 -3.13 17.50 21.78
N THR A 2 -2.71 16.25 21.64
CA THR A 2 -1.50 15.95 20.82
C THR A 2 -1.82 16.24 19.35
N SER A 3 -0.90 16.88 18.61
CA SER A 3 -1.15 17.29 17.22
C SER A 3 -1.47 16.11 16.28
N MET A 4 -2.11 16.36 15.13
CA MET A 4 -2.36 15.31 14.13
C MET A 4 -1.05 14.68 13.64
N ARG A 5 0.01 15.47 13.42
CA ARG A 5 1.34 14.98 13.05
C ARG A 5 1.88 13.92 13.99
N THR A 6 1.85 14.20 15.29
CA THR A 6 2.35 13.27 16.31
C THR A 6 1.49 12.02 16.34
N ARG A 7 0.17 12.16 16.35
CA ARG A 7 -0.75 11.01 16.42
C ARG A 7 -0.62 10.08 15.21
N VAL A 8 -0.48 10.62 14.00
CA VAL A 8 -0.24 9.82 12.79
C VAL A 8 1.14 9.17 12.85
N SER A 9 2.17 9.89 13.27
CA SER A 9 3.53 9.35 13.40
C SER A 9 3.59 8.17 14.37
N ASP A 10 2.96 8.30 15.53
CA ASP A 10 2.87 7.24 16.53
C ASP A 10 2.06 6.05 16.02
N PHE A 11 0.95 6.32 15.32
CA PHE A 11 0.12 5.29 14.72
C PHE A 11 0.90 4.46 13.68
N VAL A 12 1.61 5.09 12.73
CA VAL A 12 2.34 4.34 11.70
C VAL A 12 3.51 3.54 12.29
N ARG A 13 4.18 4.05 13.34
CA ARG A 13 5.22 3.32 14.08
C ARG A 13 4.65 2.08 14.76
N SER A 14 3.56 2.25 15.53
CA SER A 14 2.88 1.14 16.20
C SER A 14 2.35 0.11 15.21
N LEU A 15 1.78 0.57 14.08
CA LEU A 15 1.23 -0.32 13.05
C LEU A 15 2.34 -1.11 12.34
N GLN A 16 3.49 -0.49 12.05
CA GLN A 16 4.65 -1.20 11.50
C GLN A 16 5.10 -2.33 12.43
N ASP A 17 5.19 -2.06 13.73
CA ASP A 17 5.58 -3.06 14.72
C ASP A 17 4.58 -4.22 14.79
N GLU A 18 3.29 -3.91 14.85
CA GLU A 18 2.22 -4.92 14.85
C GLU A 18 2.29 -5.82 13.61
N ILE A 19 2.42 -5.22 12.42
CA ILE A 19 2.47 -5.96 11.16
C ILE A 19 3.73 -6.82 11.06
N VAL A 20 4.90 -6.27 11.42
CA VAL A 20 6.17 -7.00 11.38
C VAL A 20 6.11 -8.20 12.32
N LEU A 21 5.64 -8.01 13.55
CA LEU A 21 5.50 -9.12 14.52
C LEU A 21 4.50 -10.17 14.05
N ALA A 22 3.37 -9.75 13.47
CA ALA A 22 2.39 -10.68 12.91
C ALA A 22 2.98 -11.51 11.75
N LEU A 23 3.77 -10.91 10.86
CA LEU A 23 4.44 -11.60 9.76
C LEU A 23 5.54 -12.54 10.26
N GLU A 24 6.33 -12.14 11.25
CA GLU A 24 7.35 -12.99 11.88
C GLU A 24 6.74 -14.17 12.65
N SER A 25 5.48 -14.05 13.09
CA SER A 25 4.77 -15.14 13.77
C SER A 25 4.47 -16.33 12.84
N LEU A 26 4.50 -16.14 11.51
CA LEU A 26 4.34 -17.23 10.54
C LEU A 26 5.49 -18.24 10.57
N ASP A 27 6.66 -17.80 11.03
CA ASP A 27 7.86 -18.62 11.20
C ASP A 27 8.72 -18.08 12.36
N PRO A 28 8.41 -18.47 13.62
CA PRO A 28 9.10 -17.96 14.81
C PRO A 28 10.62 -18.24 14.81
N GLU A 29 11.04 -19.33 14.17
CA GLU A 29 12.44 -19.76 14.02
C GLU A 29 13.01 -19.38 12.64
N GLY A 30 12.31 -18.52 11.89
CA GLY A 30 12.70 -18.04 10.58
C GLY A 30 13.58 -16.79 10.63
N PRO A 31 14.05 -16.33 9.44
CA PRO A 31 14.69 -15.04 9.29
C PRO A 31 13.80 -13.91 9.84
N LYS A 32 14.43 -12.92 10.48
CA LYS A 32 13.75 -11.74 11.02
C LYS A 32 13.89 -10.56 10.07
N PHE A 33 12.98 -9.59 10.20
CA PHE A 33 13.10 -8.33 9.46
C PHE A 33 14.33 -7.56 9.92
N VAL A 34 15.14 -7.11 8.97
CA VAL A 34 16.16 -6.09 9.22
C VAL A 34 15.44 -4.75 9.37
N ARG A 35 15.69 -4.06 10.47
CA ARG A 35 15.14 -2.74 10.76
C ARG A 35 16.21 -1.68 10.51
N ASP A 36 16.08 -0.94 9.42
CA ASP A 36 17.01 0.11 9.03
C ASP A 36 16.41 1.50 9.25
N SER A 37 16.93 2.22 10.25
CA SER A 37 16.54 3.59 10.56
C SER A 37 17.38 4.58 9.78
N TRP A 38 16.74 5.55 9.14
CA TRP A 38 17.43 6.54 8.31
C TRP A 38 16.86 7.94 8.53
N THR A 39 17.68 8.94 8.23
CA THR A 39 17.34 10.36 8.27
C THR A 39 17.63 11.02 6.93
N ARG A 40 16.97 12.14 6.66
CA ARG A 40 17.23 12.96 5.47
C ARG A 40 17.92 14.25 5.87
N SER A 41 18.83 14.70 5.02
CA SER A 41 19.47 16.00 5.20
C SER A 41 18.49 17.16 5.04
N GLU A 42 17.40 16.97 4.27
CA GLU A 42 16.37 17.97 4.03
C GLU A 42 15.27 18.02 5.10
N GLY A 43 15.31 17.12 6.09
CA GLY A 43 14.28 16.98 7.12
C GLY A 43 13.53 15.64 7.05
N GLY A 44 13.25 15.09 8.23
CA GLY A 44 12.53 13.83 8.39
C GLY A 44 13.38 12.57 8.56
N SER A 45 12.68 11.48 8.79
CA SER A 45 13.24 10.16 9.07
C SER A 45 12.30 9.04 8.60
N GLY A 46 12.80 7.81 8.63
CA GLY A 46 11.99 6.64 8.40
C GLY A 46 12.63 5.38 8.96
N ILE A 47 11.85 4.30 8.95
CA ILE A 47 12.31 2.96 9.32
C ILE A 47 11.89 2.04 8.20
N SER A 48 12.86 1.42 7.53
CA SER A 48 12.61 0.38 6.54
C SER A 48 12.76 -0.98 7.22
N CYS A 49 11.66 -1.73 7.36
CA CYS A 49 11.72 -3.12 7.81
C CYS A 49 11.72 -4.03 6.58
N VAL A 50 12.81 -4.76 6.32
CA VAL A 50 12.95 -5.60 5.12
C VAL A 50 13.35 -7.02 5.51
N LEU A 51 12.71 -8.01 4.88
CA LEU A 51 13.07 -9.43 4.93
C LEU A 51 13.29 -9.93 3.49
N GLN A 52 14.45 -10.53 3.24
CA GLN A 52 14.89 -10.98 1.92
C GLN A 52 16.01 -12.03 2.05
N GLY A 53 16.35 -12.74 0.97
CA GLY A 53 17.39 -13.77 0.99
C GLY A 53 17.07 -14.93 1.93
N THR A 54 15.78 -15.30 1.96
CA THR A 54 15.22 -16.32 2.86
C THR A 54 15.23 -17.73 2.27
N ASP A 55 15.85 -17.90 1.11
CA ASP A 55 16.11 -19.16 0.42
C ASP A 55 17.32 -19.92 0.99
N LYS A 56 18.10 -19.28 1.87
CA LYS A 56 19.28 -19.87 2.52
C LYS A 56 18.91 -21.10 3.35
N SER A 57 19.82 -22.08 3.37
CA SER A 57 19.71 -23.27 4.22
C SER A 57 19.54 -22.88 5.68
N ARG A 58 18.57 -23.51 6.36
CA ARG A 58 18.23 -23.27 7.76
C ARG A 58 18.75 -24.43 8.60
N ALA A 59 19.41 -24.12 9.70
CA ALA A 59 19.98 -25.11 10.63
C ALA A 59 19.51 -24.85 12.06
N ASN A 60 19.59 -25.87 12.92
CA ASN A 60 19.21 -25.80 14.34
C ASN A 60 17.74 -25.42 14.59
N LEU A 61 16.85 -25.83 13.67
CA LEU A 61 15.42 -25.64 13.82
C LEU A 61 14.79 -26.74 14.69
N SER A 62 13.73 -26.40 15.42
CA SER A 62 12.88 -27.39 16.08
C SER A 62 12.17 -28.29 15.06
N SER A 63 11.65 -29.43 15.52
CA SER A 63 10.85 -30.33 14.68
C SER A 63 9.53 -29.71 14.19
N ASN A 64 9.10 -28.61 14.80
CA ASN A 64 7.87 -27.90 14.46
C ASN A 64 8.13 -26.73 13.50
N ALA A 65 9.39 -26.44 13.17
CA ALA A 65 9.71 -25.36 12.26
C ALA A 65 9.20 -25.66 10.84
N PRO A 66 8.67 -24.65 10.14
CA PRO A 66 8.25 -24.81 8.76
C PRO A 66 9.42 -25.25 7.84
N PRO A 67 9.13 -25.99 6.75
CA PRO A 67 10.17 -26.54 5.87
C PRO A 67 11.00 -25.46 5.16
N PHE A 68 10.44 -24.27 4.98
CA PHE A 68 11.08 -23.10 4.38
C PHE A 68 10.44 -21.83 4.94
N ALA A 69 11.12 -20.69 4.79
CA ALA A 69 10.54 -19.40 5.17
C ALA A 69 9.34 -19.07 4.27
N PRO A 70 8.16 -18.73 4.85
CA PRO A 70 6.92 -18.49 4.08
C PRO A 70 6.96 -17.21 3.24
N LEU A 71 7.78 -16.24 3.65
CA LEU A 71 7.99 -14.98 2.96
C LEU A 71 9.29 -15.07 2.15
N GLU A 72 9.21 -14.80 0.85
CA GLU A 72 10.39 -14.75 -0.01
C GLU A 72 11.04 -13.38 0.07
N LYS A 73 10.23 -12.32 -0.09
CA LYS A 73 10.64 -10.95 0.13
C LYS A 73 9.47 -10.17 0.74
N ALA A 74 9.77 -9.33 1.72
CA ALA A 74 8.77 -8.50 2.37
C ALA A 74 9.40 -7.19 2.79
N GLY A 75 8.66 -6.09 2.69
CA GLY A 75 9.00 -4.89 3.41
C GLY A 75 7.80 -4.12 3.91
N VAL A 76 8.01 -3.49 5.06
CA VAL A 76 7.02 -2.70 5.80
C VAL A 76 7.75 -1.43 6.19
N ASN A 77 7.58 -0.37 5.42
CA ASN A 77 8.35 0.87 5.56
C ASN A 77 7.46 1.96 6.14
N ILE A 78 8.04 2.77 7.03
CA ILE A 78 7.43 4.03 7.45
C ILE A 78 8.34 5.20 7.08
N SER A 79 7.73 6.34 6.82
CA SER A 79 8.42 7.61 6.63
C SER A 79 7.65 8.72 7.31
N VAL A 80 8.36 9.58 8.04
CA VAL A 80 7.87 10.82 8.64
C VAL A 80 8.79 11.92 8.14
N ILE A 81 8.33 12.65 7.13
CA ILE A 81 9.11 13.65 6.39
C ILE A 81 8.50 15.02 6.58
N ASN A 82 9.36 15.99 6.87
CA ASN A 82 9.04 17.40 6.88
C ASN A 82 10.00 18.12 5.91
N GLY A 83 9.58 19.25 5.38
CA GLY A 83 10.40 20.01 4.44
C GLY A 83 9.65 21.16 3.79
N ARG A 84 10.15 21.66 2.66
CA ARG A 84 9.48 22.71 1.87
C ARG A 84 9.19 22.21 0.45
N LEU A 85 7.93 22.32 0.03
CA LEU A 85 7.52 22.06 -1.34
C LEU A 85 7.86 23.26 -2.22
N PRO A 86 8.66 23.10 -3.29
CA PRO A 86 8.90 24.18 -4.23
C PRO A 86 7.62 24.55 -4.99
N PRO A 87 7.47 25.80 -5.49
CA PRO A 87 6.27 26.24 -6.20
C PRO A 87 5.85 25.36 -7.39
N ALA A 88 6.83 24.77 -8.10
CA ALA A 88 6.56 23.82 -9.18
C ALA A 88 5.89 22.54 -8.67
N ALA A 89 6.35 21.97 -7.55
CA ALA A 89 5.75 20.78 -6.97
C ALA A 89 4.31 21.04 -6.50
N ILE A 90 4.05 22.20 -5.88
CA ILE A 90 2.70 22.61 -5.45
C ILE A 90 1.78 22.74 -6.67
N SER A 91 2.27 23.32 -7.76
CA SER A 91 1.50 23.47 -9.01
C SER A 91 1.16 22.13 -9.65
N HIS A 92 2.10 21.18 -9.67
CA HIS A 92 1.86 19.82 -10.14
C HIS A 92 0.86 19.08 -9.24
N MET A 93 1.04 19.14 -7.92
CA MET A 93 0.11 18.53 -6.95
C MET A 93 -1.31 19.07 -7.13
N ARG A 94 -1.49 20.38 -7.32
CA ARG A 94 -2.82 20.96 -7.54
C ARG A 94 -3.48 20.48 -8.84
N ALA A 95 -2.71 20.16 -9.88
CA ALA A 95 -3.25 19.61 -11.12
C ALA A 95 -3.86 18.22 -10.92
N ASP A 96 -3.22 17.39 -10.09
CA ASP A 96 -3.71 16.05 -9.73
C ASP A 96 -4.77 16.08 -8.61
N HIS A 97 -4.74 17.13 -7.78
CA HIS A 97 -5.57 17.34 -6.60
C HIS A 97 -6.33 18.66 -6.69
N ALA A 98 -7.27 18.76 -7.63
CA ALA A 98 -8.00 20.01 -7.94
C ALA A 98 -8.76 20.62 -6.74
N GLY A 99 -8.98 19.85 -5.67
CA GLY A 99 -9.62 20.29 -4.43
C GLY A 99 -8.69 21.02 -3.45
N LEU A 100 -7.38 21.11 -3.70
CA LEU A 100 -6.46 21.81 -2.80
C LEU A 100 -6.73 23.33 -2.78
N PRO A 101 -7.04 23.93 -1.62
CA PRO A 101 -7.39 25.35 -1.48
C PRO A 101 -6.14 26.26 -1.48
N ILE A 102 -5.16 25.99 -2.35
CA ILE A 102 -3.91 26.74 -2.43
C ILE A 102 -3.89 27.61 -3.69
N ASP A 103 -3.69 28.92 -3.52
CA ASP A 103 -3.46 29.82 -4.65
C ASP A 103 -2.03 29.66 -5.17
N THR A 104 -1.90 29.01 -6.32
CA THR A 104 -0.63 28.79 -6.99
C THR A 104 -0.06 30.05 -7.66
N LYS A 105 -0.84 31.13 -7.79
CA LYS A 105 -0.39 32.37 -8.44
C LYS A 105 0.48 33.25 -7.52
N SER A 106 0.36 33.07 -6.22
CA SER A 106 1.04 33.88 -5.20
C SER A 106 1.81 33.01 -4.20
N LEU A 107 2.58 32.03 -4.70
CA LEU A 107 3.43 31.20 -3.86
C LEU A 107 4.74 31.92 -3.51
N PRO A 108 5.20 31.83 -2.25
CA PRO A 108 6.52 32.33 -1.87
C PRO A 108 7.62 31.59 -2.64
N ALA A 109 8.68 32.30 -3.04
CA ALA A 109 9.81 31.70 -3.76
C ALA A 109 10.47 30.54 -2.97
N ALA A 110 10.47 30.63 -1.64
CA ALA A 110 10.96 29.59 -0.74
C ALA A 110 10.04 28.37 -0.60
N GLY A 111 8.90 28.35 -1.30
CA GLY A 111 7.93 27.27 -1.21
C GLY A 111 7.10 27.28 0.08
N LEU A 112 6.23 26.28 0.23
CA LEU A 112 5.41 26.09 1.42
C LEU A 112 5.94 24.93 2.27
N PRO A 113 5.94 25.04 3.61
CA PRO A 113 6.29 23.92 4.45
C PRO A 113 5.26 22.79 4.32
N PHE A 114 5.72 21.55 4.44
CA PHE A 114 4.87 20.37 4.39
C PHE A 114 5.29 19.31 5.40
N PHE A 115 4.34 18.45 5.73
CA PHE A 115 4.55 17.25 6.52
C PHE A 115 3.88 16.06 5.83
N VAL A 116 4.55 14.92 5.86
CA VAL A 116 3.98 13.63 5.44
C VAL A 116 4.39 12.55 6.42
N ALA A 117 3.42 11.75 6.85
CA ALA A 117 3.68 10.53 7.60
C ALA A 117 2.90 9.39 6.97
N GLY A 118 3.53 8.24 6.79
CA GLY A 118 2.85 7.09 6.20
C GLY A 118 3.57 5.78 6.40
N LEU A 119 2.80 4.71 6.23
CA LEU A 119 3.26 3.33 6.14
C LEU A 119 3.00 2.82 4.72
N SER A 120 3.96 2.12 4.15
CA SER A 120 3.82 1.40 2.88
C SER A 120 4.44 0.02 3.00
N LEU A 121 3.73 -1.00 2.52
CA LEU A 121 4.21 -2.38 2.54
C LEU A 121 3.96 -3.10 1.24
N VAL A 122 4.84 -4.05 0.93
CA VAL A 122 4.64 -5.08 -0.10
C VAL A 122 5.19 -6.39 0.44
N ILE A 123 4.40 -7.45 0.34
CA ILE A 123 4.78 -8.79 0.78
C ILE A 123 4.67 -9.74 -0.40
N HIS A 124 5.76 -10.43 -0.71
CA HIS A 124 5.83 -11.49 -1.71
C HIS A 124 6.05 -12.85 -1.03
N PRO A 125 4.98 -13.65 -0.85
CA PRO A 125 5.09 -15.01 -0.34
C PRO A 125 5.91 -15.91 -1.25
N ARG A 126 6.53 -16.93 -0.67
CA ARG A 126 7.27 -17.96 -1.42
C ARG A 126 6.32 -18.86 -2.22
N SER A 127 5.27 -19.37 -1.58
CA SER A 127 4.30 -20.27 -2.22
C SER A 127 3.48 -19.56 -3.31
N PRO A 128 3.31 -20.16 -4.51
CA PRO A 128 2.39 -19.69 -5.55
C PRO A 128 0.92 -19.57 -5.10
N HIS A 129 0.56 -20.31 -4.06
CA HIS A 129 -0.81 -20.32 -3.52
C HIS A 129 -1.07 -19.16 -2.56
N ALA A 130 -0.02 -18.54 -2.03
CA ALA A 130 -0.13 -17.38 -1.15
C ALA A 130 -0.02 -16.07 -1.97
N PRO A 131 -1.01 -15.18 -1.89
CA PRO A 131 -1.04 -13.98 -2.72
C PRO A 131 -0.01 -12.94 -2.28
N THR A 132 0.55 -12.20 -3.25
CA THR A 132 1.23 -10.94 -2.94
C THR A 132 0.20 -9.94 -2.40
N VAL A 133 0.58 -9.11 -1.43
CA VAL A 133 -0.27 -8.03 -0.91
C VAL A 133 0.49 -6.73 -0.89
N HIS A 134 -0.22 -5.64 -1.13
CA HIS A 134 0.26 -4.27 -0.96
C HIS A 134 -0.69 -3.52 -0.03
N ALA A 135 -0.14 -2.62 0.78
CA ALA A 135 -0.93 -1.62 1.49
C ALA A 135 -0.15 -0.32 1.69
N ASN A 136 -0.89 0.78 1.74
CA ASN A 136 -0.38 2.11 2.00
C ASN A 136 -1.40 2.90 2.84
N TRP A 137 -0.95 3.61 3.86
CA TRP A 137 -1.75 4.62 4.55
C TRP A 137 -0.88 5.81 4.86
N ARG A 138 -1.30 7.00 4.44
CA ARG A 138 -0.53 8.23 4.59
C ARG A 138 -1.41 9.42 4.95
N TYR A 139 -0.78 10.36 5.60
CA TYR A 139 -1.28 11.69 5.90
C TYR A 139 -0.33 12.71 5.27
N PHE A 140 -0.88 13.75 4.68
CA PHE A 140 -0.13 14.87 4.13
C PHE A 140 -0.78 16.17 4.60
N GLU A 141 0.04 17.14 4.99
CA GLU A 141 -0.41 18.51 5.21
C GLU A 141 0.60 19.55 4.71
N ILE A 142 0.08 20.73 4.36
CA ILE A 142 0.82 21.90 3.90
C ILE A 142 0.51 23.05 4.84
N ASP A 143 1.55 23.74 5.30
CA ASP A 143 1.47 24.86 6.23
C ASP A 143 1.52 26.23 5.54
N GLN A 144 1.19 27.27 6.33
CA GLN A 144 1.47 28.66 5.97
C GLN A 144 2.98 28.92 5.86
N ALA A 145 3.36 29.92 5.07
CA ALA A 145 4.75 30.15 4.67
C ALA A 145 5.71 30.52 5.82
N ASP A 146 5.17 31.11 6.88
CA ASP A 146 5.83 31.67 8.06
C ASP A 146 5.95 30.70 9.24
N VAL A 147 5.45 29.48 9.08
CA VAL A 147 5.57 28.40 10.08
C VAL A 147 7.05 28.06 10.30
N ASP A 148 7.48 28.17 11.56
CA ASP A 148 8.73 27.57 12.03
C ASP A 148 8.57 26.05 12.06
N MET A 149 9.40 25.37 11.29
CA MET A 149 9.41 23.92 11.08
C MET A 149 10.14 23.15 12.17
N ILE A 150 10.84 23.84 13.07
CA ILE A 150 11.58 23.23 14.18
C ILE A 150 10.65 22.92 15.35
N ASP A 151 9.60 23.72 15.54
CA ASP A 151 8.62 23.52 16.61
C ASP A 151 7.45 22.62 16.15
N GLU A 152 7.62 21.31 16.34
CA GLU A 152 6.57 20.30 16.10
C GLU A 152 5.53 20.20 17.24
N SER A 153 5.69 20.98 18.32
CA SER A 153 4.87 20.87 19.53
C SER A 153 3.59 21.71 19.52
N THR A 154 3.51 22.72 18.65
CA THR A 154 2.35 23.60 18.53
C THR A 154 1.34 23.07 17.52
N GLU A 155 0.08 22.93 17.97
CA GLU A 155 -1.05 22.61 17.11
C GLU A 155 -1.39 23.84 16.26
N ARG A 156 -1.40 23.66 14.93
CA ARG A 156 -1.63 24.74 13.95
C ARG A 156 -2.61 24.24 12.89
N GLU A 157 -3.40 25.16 12.34
CA GLU A 157 -4.31 24.84 11.25
C GLU A 157 -3.53 24.84 9.92
N PRO A 158 -3.40 23.70 9.23
CA PRO A 158 -2.70 23.64 7.95
C PRO A 158 -3.52 24.34 6.85
N LEU A 159 -2.84 24.87 5.83
CA LEU A 159 -3.50 25.39 4.63
C LEU A 159 -4.31 24.31 3.90
N ALA A 160 -3.77 23.09 3.87
CA ALA A 160 -4.43 21.94 3.27
C ALA A 160 -3.94 20.66 3.95
N TRP A 161 -4.82 19.67 4.05
CA TRP A 161 -4.49 18.34 4.55
C TRP A 161 -5.34 17.29 3.85
N TRP A 162 -4.82 16.08 3.73
CA TRP A 162 -5.57 14.92 3.24
C TRP A 162 -4.94 13.62 3.71
N PHE A 163 -5.76 12.58 3.72
CA PHE A 163 -5.30 11.20 3.82
C PHE A 163 -5.40 10.51 2.46
N GLY A 164 -4.54 9.50 2.28
CA GLY A 164 -4.60 8.61 1.13
C GLY A 164 -4.14 7.22 1.53
N GLY A 165 -4.46 6.23 0.72
CA GLY A 165 -4.07 4.86 1.01
C GLY A 165 -4.90 3.80 0.30
N GLY A 166 -4.76 2.58 0.80
CA GLY A 166 -5.42 1.42 0.25
C GLY A 166 -4.74 0.12 0.68
N SER A 167 -5.41 -0.98 0.40
CA SER A 167 -4.85 -2.33 0.48
C SER A 167 -5.39 -3.14 -0.68
N ASP A 168 -4.54 -3.94 -1.31
CA ASP A 168 -4.92 -4.73 -2.47
C ASP A 168 -4.19 -6.08 -2.51
N LEU A 169 -4.86 -7.08 -3.09
CA LEU A 169 -4.41 -8.48 -3.11
C LEU A 169 -4.10 -8.93 -4.54
N THR A 170 -2.94 -9.55 -4.72
CA THR A 170 -2.40 -10.00 -6.01
C THR A 170 -2.10 -11.51 -5.96
N PRO A 171 -3.12 -12.38 -6.10
CA PRO A 171 -2.93 -13.82 -6.17
C PRO A 171 -2.28 -14.27 -7.47
N SER A 172 -1.56 -15.40 -7.43
CA SER A 172 -1.19 -16.16 -8.64
C SER A 172 -2.22 -17.25 -8.95
N TYR A 173 -2.87 -17.81 -7.93
CA TYR A 173 -4.01 -18.71 -8.09
C TYR A 173 -5.23 -18.18 -7.35
N LEU A 174 -6.39 -18.31 -7.98
CA LEU A 174 -7.64 -17.83 -7.42
C LEU A 174 -8.15 -18.79 -6.34
N TYR A 175 -8.45 -18.24 -5.16
CA TYR A 175 -9.15 -18.91 -4.07
C TYR A 175 -10.32 -18.01 -3.65
N PRO A 176 -11.56 -18.29 -4.10
CA PRO A 176 -12.70 -17.42 -3.85
C PRO A 176 -12.91 -17.08 -2.38
N GLU A 177 -12.66 -18.03 -1.48
CA GLU A 177 -12.77 -17.84 -0.03
C GLU A 177 -11.74 -16.85 0.52
N ASP A 178 -10.54 -16.76 -0.07
CA ASP A 178 -9.52 -15.80 0.33
C ASP A 178 -9.86 -14.40 -0.19
N CYS A 179 -10.38 -14.31 -1.42
CA CYS A 179 -10.84 -13.05 -2.00
C CYS A 179 -12.00 -12.46 -1.18
N VAL A 180 -13.00 -13.29 -0.84
CA VAL A 180 -14.13 -12.89 0.02
C VAL A 180 -13.63 -12.48 1.40
N HIS A 181 -12.76 -13.28 2.04
CA HIS A 181 -12.19 -12.96 3.35
C HIS A 181 -11.50 -11.58 3.36
N PHE A 182 -10.62 -11.34 2.38
CA PHE A 182 -9.87 -10.08 2.26
C PHE A 182 -10.82 -8.89 2.08
N HIS A 183 -11.73 -8.96 1.11
CA HIS A 183 -12.67 -7.89 0.81
C HIS A 183 -13.69 -7.66 1.92
N LYS A 184 -14.17 -8.72 2.60
CA LYS A 184 -15.11 -8.62 3.71
C LYS A 184 -14.49 -7.93 4.92
N THR A 185 -13.26 -8.31 5.27
CA THR A 185 -12.53 -7.70 6.39
C THR A 185 -12.36 -6.19 6.17
N ILE A 186 -12.06 -5.76 4.94
CA ILE A 186 -11.93 -4.34 4.60
C ILE A 186 -13.30 -3.64 4.60
N GLN A 187 -14.35 -4.27 4.06
CA GLN A 187 -15.71 -3.73 4.09
C GLN A 187 -16.17 -3.47 5.54
N ASP A 188 -15.90 -4.43 6.44
CA ASP A 188 -16.26 -4.33 7.85
C ASP A 188 -15.47 -3.21 8.55
N ALA A 189 -14.21 -2.98 8.16
CA ALA A 189 -13.40 -1.85 8.64
C ALA A 189 -13.94 -0.49 8.15
N CYS A 190 -14.55 -0.43 6.97
CA CYS A 190 -15.21 0.78 6.45
C CYS A 190 -16.58 1.05 7.09
N ALA A 191 -17.30 0.00 7.49
CA ALA A 191 -18.72 0.09 7.88
C ALA A 191 -19.04 1.13 8.97
N PRO A 192 -18.22 1.32 10.04
CA PRO A 192 -18.46 2.34 11.06
C PRO A 192 -18.33 3.78 10.56
N HIS A 193 -17.68 4.00 9.41
CA HIS A 193 -17.33 5.33 8.90
C HIS A 193 -18.22 5.79 7.75
N GLY A 194 -18.87 4.86 7.04
CA GLY A 194 -19.77 5.19 5.95
C GLY A 194 -20.13 3.98 5.09
N LYS A 195 -21.44 3.77 4.89
CA LYS A 195 -21.99 2.59 4.18
C LYS A 195 -21.47 2.40 2.75
N ASP A 196 -21.13 3.49 2.07
CA ASP A 196 -20.75 3.50 0.65
C ASP A 196 -19.24 3.59 0.42
N LEU A 197 -18.45 3.76 1.49
CA LEU A 197 -17.01 3.97 1.39
C LEU A 197 -16.30 2.80 0.72
N TYR A 198 -16.59 1.58 1.17
CA TYR A 198 -16.01 0.38 0.59
C TYR A 198 -16.30 0.30 -0.92
N ARG A 199 -17.55 0.51 -1.33
CA ARG A 199 -17.97 0.44 -2.73
C ARG A 199 -17.21 1.45 -3.60
N ALA A 200 -17.13 2.69 -3.14
CA ALA A 200 -16.42 3.76 -3.84
C ALA A 200 -14.91 3.46 -3.96
N MET A 201 -14.26 3.10 -2.84
CA MET A 201 -12.83 2.85 -2.80
C MET A 201 -12.43 1.55 -3.52
N LYS A 202 -13.30 0.54 -3.55
CA LYS A 202 -13.10 -0.70 -4.31
C LYS A 202 -13.14 -0.42 -5.81
N ALA A 203 -14.13 0.33 -6.29
CA ALA A 203 -14.19 0.71 -7.70
C ALA A 203 -12.95 1.52 -8.11
N TRP A 204 -12.50 2.42 -7.24
CA TRP A 204 -11.26 3.16 -7.48
C TRP A 204 -10.02 2.25 -7.50
N CYS A 205 -9.97 1.22 -6.65
CA CYS A 205 -8.90 0.22 -6.65
C CYS A 205 -8.83 -0.56 -7.97
N ASP A 206 -9.97 -1.02 -8.47
CA ASP A 206 -10.07 -1.76 -9.73
C ASP A 206 -9.55 -0.95 -10.92
N GLU A 207 -9.82 0.36 -10.93
CA GLU A 207 -9.33 1.28 -11.96
C GLU A 207 -7.85 1.64 -11.79
N TYR A 208 -7.40 1.88 -10.55
CA TYR A 208 -6.04 2.35 -10.28
C TYR A 208 -4.99 1.28 -10.61
N PHE A 209 -5.26 0.03 -10.24
CA PHE A 209 -4.33 -1.09 -10.42
C PHE A 209 -4.48 -1.81 -11.77
N TYR A 210 -4.89 -1.08 -12.81
CA TYR A 210 -5.05 -1.61 -14.17
C TYR A 210 -3.78 -1.45 -15.01
N ILE A 211 -3.36 -2.53 -15.67
CA ILE A 211 -2.19 -2.55 -16.56
C ILE A 211 -2.68 -2.32 -17.99
N THR A 212 -2.71 -1.05 -18.41
CA THR A 212 -3.31 -0.63 -19.69
C THR A 212 -2.76 -1.39 -20.90
N HIS A 213 -1.45 -1.64 -20.96
CA HIS A 213 -0.84 -2.35 -22.11
C HIS A 213 -1.03 -3.88 -22.09
N ARG A 214 -1.63 -4.43 -21.02
CA ARG A 214 -1.99 -5.85 -20.90
C ARG A 214 -3.50 -6.08 -20.90
N ASN A 215 -4.29 -5.03 -20.75
CA ASN A 215 -5.74 -5.08 -20.57
C ASN A 215 -6.18 -5.96 -19.40
N GLU A 216 -5.44 -5.94 -18.28
CA GLU A 216 -5.71 -6.72 -17.07
C GLU A 216 -5.41 -5.91 -15.81
N SER A 217 -6.15 -6.17 -14.72
CA SER A 217 -5.80 -5.70 -13.38
C SER A 217 -4.60 -6.46 -12.84
N ARG A 218 -3.79 -5.78 -12.01
CA ARG A 218 -2.62 -6.38 -11.33
C ARG A 218 -3.01 -7.57 -10.46
N GLY A 219 -4.15 -7.45 -9.77
CA GLY A 219 -4.68 -8.42 -8.81
C GLY A 219 -6.21 -8.34 -8.73
N ILE A 220 -6.77 -8.90 -7.65
CA ILE A 220 -8.23 -8.99 -7.44
C ILE A 220 -8.82 -7.74 -6.76
N GLY A 221 -8.01 -6.70 -6.59
CA GLY A 221 -8.39 -5.42 -6.02
C GLY A 221 -8.33 -5.41 -4.49
N GLY A 222 -9.15 -4.55 -3.91
CA GLY A 222 -9.22 -4.24 -2.49
C GLY A 222 -9.86 -2.88 -2.33
N ILE A 223 -9.16 -1.92 -1.71
CA ILE A 223 -9.56 -0.52 -1.70
C ILE A 223 -8.39 0.39 -2.10
N PHE A 224 -8.72 1.51 -2.73
CA PHE A 224 -7.79 2.60 -2.99
C PHE A 224 -8.52 3.93 -2.80
N PHE A 225 -7.83 4.90 -2.21
CA PHE A 225 -8.31 6.25 -2.09
C PHE A 225 -7.16 7.24 -2.01
N ASP A 226 -7.44 8.45 -2.46
CA ASP A 226 -6.60 9.62 -2.30
C ASP A 226 -7.50 10.83 -2.04
N ASP A 227 -6.93 11.95 -1.62
CA ASP A 227 -7.68 13.19 -1.35
C ASP A 227 -8.85 13.02 -0.36
N LEU A 228 -8.68 12.16 0.66
CA LEU A 228 -9.63 12.06 1.74
C LEU A 228 -9.44 13.25 2.69
N SER A 229 -10.26 14.28 2.50
CA SER A 229 -10.24 15.56 3.22
C SER A 229 -11.65 16.07 3.51
N SER A 230 -11.77 17.29 4.04
CA SER A 230 -13.06 17.98 4.21
C SER A 230 -13.74 18.33 2.89
N HIS A 231 -12.98 18.47 1.81
CA HIS A 231 -13.47 18.87 0.49
C HIS A 231 -14.14 17.73 -0.26
N ASN A 232 -14.96 18.06 -1.25
CA ASN A 232 -15.63 17.06 -2.10
C ASN A 232 -14.62 16.30 -2.95
N ASN A 233 -14.83 14.98 -3.07
CA ASN A 233 -14.02 14.07 -3.84
C ASN A 233 -14.94 13.25 -4.75
N ARG A 234 -14.86 13.45 -6.07
CA ARG A 234 -15.77 12.82 -7.04
C ARG A 234 -15.71 11.29 -7.05
N ARG A 235 -14.64 10.69 -6.55
CA ARG A 235 -14.48 9.22 -6.48
C ARG A 235 -15.14 8.63 -5.23
N ILE A 236 -15.25 9.41 -4.16
CA ILE A 236 -15.81 8.96 -2.88
C ILE A 236 -17.24 9.49 -2.67
N ASP A 237 -17.50 10.73 -3.09
CA ASP A 237 -18.80 11.38 -3.05
C ASP A 237 -19.66 10.95 -4.25
N ILE A 238 -20.13 9.70 -4.19
CA ILE A 238 -20.88 9.05 -5.28
C ILE A 238 -22.39 9.36 -5.30
N HIS A 239 -22.89 10.18 -4.37
CA HIS A 239 -24.29 10.59 -4.30
C HIS A 239 -24.43 12.10 -4.55
N ALA A 240 -25.62 12.54 -4.99
CA ALA A 240 -25.92 13.96 -5.23
C ALA A 240 -26.05 14.75 -3.91
N ASP A 241 -26.57 14.11 -2.87
CA ASP A 241 -26.52 14.61 -1.48
C ASP A 241 -25.16 14.27 -0.85
N PRO A 242 -24.74 14.93 0.25
CA PRO A 242 -23.46 14.65 0.89
C PRO A 242 -23.37 13.17 1.25
N THR A 243 -22.48 12.43 0.56
CA THR A 243 -22.20 11.04 0.92
C THR A 243 -21.82 11.01 2.41
N PRO A 244 -22.49 10.20 3.24
CA PRO A 244 -22.17 10.09 4.66
C PRO A 244 -20.81 9.39 4.78
N ARG A 245 -19.76 10.22 4.89
CA ARG A 245 -18.36 9.83 5.00
C ARG A 245 -17.59 10.79 5.91
N PRO A 246 -16.40 10.40 6.39
CA PRO A 246 -15.51 11.30 7.12
C PRO A 246 -15.22 12.59 6.36
N ARG A 247 -15.28 13.72 7.08
CA ARG A 247 -15.00 15.07 6.55
C ARG A 247 -14.00 15.82 7.43
N SER A 248 -14.02 15.61 8.74
CA SER A 248 -13.01 16.18 9.64
C SER A 248 -11.73 15.33 9.65
N ALA A 249 -10.61 15.96 10.00
CA ALA A 249 -9.32 15.27 10.12
C ALA A 249 -9.39 14.11 11.14
N GLU A 250 -10.16 14.28 12.23
CA GLU A 250 -10.39 13.26 13.25
C GLU A 250 -11.16 12.05 12.70
N GLU A 251 -12.27 12.27 12.00
CA GLU A 251 -13.04 11.17 11.41
C GLU A 251 -12.24 10.44 10.33
N CYS A 252 -11.48 11.19 9.51
CA CYS A 252 -10.62 10.62 8.49
C CYS A 252 -9.51 9.79 9.12
N PHE A 253 -8.88 10.28 10.18
CA PHE A 253 -7.86 9.54 10.91
C PHE A 253 -8.44 8.27 11.56
N ALA A 254 -9.64 8.33 12.14
CA ALA A 254 -10.32 7.16 12.67
C ALA A 254 -10.54 6.08 11.58
N LEU A 255 -10.92 6.47 10.36
CA LEU A 255 -11.01 5.55 9.23
C LEU A 255 -9.64 4.96 8.88
N ILE A 256 -8.58 5.76 8.82
CA ILE A 256 -7.22 5.28 8.56
C ILE A 256 -6.77 4.27 9.62
N GLN A 257 -7.08 4.52 10.89
CA GLN A 257 -6.79 3.58 11.97
C GLN A 257 -7.54 2.25 11.79
N SER A 258 -8.83 2.31 11.44
CA SER A 258 -9.65 1.13 11.16
C SER A 258 -9.07 0.31 9.99
N LEU A 259 -8.76 0.99 8.89
CA LEU A 259 -8.20 0.36 7.68
C LEU A 259 -6.81 -0.24 7.93
N GLY A 260 -5.91 0.48 8.59
CA GLY A 260 -4.58 -0.01 8.94
C GLY A 260 -4.63 -1.26 9.82
N LYS A 261 -5.45 -1.22 10.88
CA LYS A 261 -5.65 -2.37 11.80
C LYS A 261 -6.35 -3.56 11.14
N SER A 262 -7.06 -3.35 10.03
CA SER A 262 -7.67 -4.43 9.26
C SER A 262 -6.67 -5.27 8.44
N PHE A 263 -5.43 -4.80 8.28
CA PHE A 263 -4.43 -5.50 7.46
C PHE A 263 -4.09 -6.90 7.97
N VAL A 264 -3.67 -7.01 9.23
CA VAL A 264 -3.32 -8.30 9.82
C VAL A 264 -4.48 -9.30 9.75
N PRO A 265 -5.72 -8.98 10.19
CA PRO A 265 -6.83 -9.91 10.09
C PRO A 265 -7.26 -10.21 8.64
N SER A 266 -7.05 -9.30 7.69
CA SER A 266 -7.39 -9.56 6.27
C SER A 266 -6.37 -10.47 5.58
N TYR A 267 -5.09 -10.43 5.97
CA TYR A 267 -4.01 -11.11 5.26
C TYR A 267 -3.41 -12.32 5.99
N LEU A 268 -3.20 -12.23 7.31
CA LEU A 268 -2.54 -13.30 8.07
C LEU A 268 -3.29 -14.64 7.99
N PRO A 269 -4.64 -14.71 8.06
CA PRO A 269 -5.36 -15.96 7.89
C PRO A 269 -5.18 -16.60 6.51
N ILE A 270 -5.01 -15.79 5.45
CA ILE A 270 -4.73 -16.28 4.10
C ILE A 270 -3.34 -16.93 4.09
N MET A 271 -2.34 -16.26 4.65
CA MET A 271 -0.98 -16.81 4.76
C MET A 271 -0.95 -18.13 5.52
N GLN A 272 -1.66 -18.23 6.65
CA GLN A 272 -1.75 -19.46 7.44
C GLN A 272 -2.36 -20.63 6.65
N ARG A 273 -3.32 -20.37 5.76
CA ARG A 273 -3.94 -21.39 4.89
C ARG A 273 -3.05 -21.80 3.72
N ARG A 274 -2.29 -20.86 3.14
CA ARG A 274 -1.70 -21.02 1.80
C ARG A 274 -0.18 -21.15 1.78
N ALA A 275 0.55 -20.57 2.74
CA ALA A 275 2.00 -20.39 2.66
C ALA A 275 2.80 -21.69 2.54
N TYR A 276 2.25 -22.80 3.04
CA TYR A 276 2.90 -24.12 3.06
C TYR A 276 2.16 -25.17 2.22
N GLN A 277 1.20 -24.77 1.38
CA GLN A 277 0.60 -25.69 0.42
C GLN A 277 1.68 -26.16 -0.57
N PRO A 278 1.82 -27.47 -0.85
CA PRO A 278 2.74 -27.97 -1.87
C PRO A 278 2.39 -27.39 -3.24
N TRP A 279 3.39 -27.06 -4.05
CA TRP A 279 3.22 -26.55 -5.41
C TRP A 279 4.10 -27.31 -6.40
N THR A 280 3.74 -27.26 -7.69
CA THR A 280 4.59 -27.77 -8.78
C THR A 280 5.52 -26.70 -9.35
N GLU A 281 6.54 -27.12 -10.10
CA GLU A 281 7.43 -26.16 -10.78
C GLU A 281 6.65 -25.29 -11.78
N GLU A 282 5.64 -25.84 -12.45
CA GLU A 282 4.77 -25.09 -13.35
C GLU A 282 3.99 -24.00 -12.61
N GLU A 283 3.49 -24.30 -11.40
CA GLU A 283 2.80 -23.33 -10.56
C GLU A 283 3.73 -22.20 -10.10
N ARG A 284 5.00 -22.54 -9.82
CA ARG A 284 6.03 -21.54 -9.53
C ARG A 284 6.35 -20.69 -10.75
N GLN A 285 6.47 -21.26 -11.94
CA GLN A 285 6.71 -20.50 -13.17
C GLN A 285 5.57 -19.52 -13.45
N TRP A 286 4.32 -19.93 -13.25
CA TRP A 286 3.18 -19.03 -13.34
C TRP A 286 3.26 -17.87 -12.34
N GLN A 287 3.58 -18.14 -11.08
CA GLN A 287 3.81 -17.10 -10.08
C GLN A 287 4.87 -16.08 -10.53
N LEU A 288 5.98 -16.54 -11.11
CA LEU A 288 7.03 -15.66 -11.61
C LEU A 288 6.57 -14.78 -12.79
N ILE A 289 5.71 -15.32 -13.67
CA ILE A 289 5.08 -14.53 -14.75
C ILE A 289 4.13 -13.48 -14.16
N ARG A 290 3.29 -13.84 -13.18
CA ARG A 290 2.42 -12.88 -12.48
C ARG A 290 3.22 -11.81 -11.74
N ARG A 291 4.36 -12.15 -11.15
CA ARG A 291 5.30 -11.18 -10.58
C ARG A 291 5.91 -10.25 -11.63
N GLY A 292 6.13 -10.73 -12.85
CA GLY A 292 6.51 -9.88 -13.98
C GLY A 292 5.46 -8.79 -14.25
N ARG A 293 4.17 -9.12 -14.16
CA ARG A 293 3.07 -8.13 -14.26
C ARG A 293 3.07 -7.12 -13.11
N TYR A 294 3.40 -7.57 -11.89
CA TYR A 294 3.57 -6.68 -10.75
C TYR A 294 4.68 -5.65 -10.98
N VAL A 295 5.82 -6.09 -11.51
CA VAL A 295 6.94 -5.21 -11.89
C VAL A 295 6.54 -4.25 -13.01
N GLU A 296 5.84 -4.72 -14.05
CA GLU A 296 5.33 -3.87 -15.13
C GLU A 296 4.45 -2.74 -14.58
N PHE A 297 3.54 -3.04 -13.66
CA PHE A 297 2.71 -2.02 -13.03
C PHE A 297 3.55 -1.00 -12.25
N ASN A 298 4.43 -1.45 -11.35
CA ASN A 298 5.18 -0.55 -10.47
C ASN A 298 6.12 0.39 -11.27
N LEU A 299 6.76 -0.10 -12.33
CA LEU A 299 7.71 0.71 -13.09
C LEU A 299 7.05 1.56 -14.19
N VAL A 300 5.95 1.10 -14.78
CA VAL A 300 5.33 1.75 -15.95
C VAL A 300 4.06 2.53 -15.61
N VAL A 301 3.31 2.14 -14.59
CA VAL A 301 1.98 2.71 -14.29
C VAL A 301 1.98 3.47 -12.96
N ASP A 302 2.53 2.89 -11.90
CA ASP A 302 2.38 3.42 -10.54
C ASP A 302 2.92 4.86 -10.39
N ARG A 303 2.03 5.76 -9.99
CA ARG A 303 2.35 7.18 -9.81
C ARG A 303 3.32 7.39 -8.65
N GLY A 304 3.14 6.63 -7.57
CA GLY A 304 3.97 6.73 -6.37
C GLY A 304 5.43 6.37 -6.64
N THR A 305 5.67 5.25 -7.31
CA THR A 305 7.01 4.79 -7.69
C THR A 305 7.68 5.77 -8.66
N LYS A 306 6.98 6.23 -9.71
CA LYS A 306 7.54 7.24 -10.63
C LYS A 306 7.91 8.53 -9.93
N PHE A 307 7.01 9.06 -9.10
CA PHE A 307 7.27 10.29 -8.33
C PHE A 307 8.46 10.11 -7.38
N GLY A 308 8.51 9.00 -6.65
CA GLY A 308 9.60 8.68 -5.74
C GLY A 308 10.96 8.61 -6.44
N LEU A 309 11.03 7.94 -7.60
CA LEU A 309 12.27 7.82 -8.38
C LEU A 309 12.72 9.14 -9.01
N GLN A 310 11.79 10.07 -9.28
CA GLN A 310 12.08 11.40 -9.81
C GLN A 310 12.38 12.42 -8.71
N THR A 311 12.06 12.11 -7.45
CA THR A 311 12.30 13.01 -6.32
C THR A 311 13.79 13.03 -5.98
N PRO A 312 14.46 14.20 -6.00
CA PRO A 312 15.85 14.31 -5.61
C PRO A 312 16.09 13.76 -4.20
N ASN A 313 17.19 13.01 -4.03
CA ASN A 313 17.62 12.43 -2.76
C ASN A 313 16.59 11.47 -2.10
N ALA A 314 15.66 10.92 -2.88
CA ALA A 314 14.81 9.84 -2.40
C ALA A 314 15.64 8.58 -2.12
N ARG A 315 15.27 7.83 -1.07
CA ARG A 315 15.90 6.55 -0.74
C ARG A 315 15.41 5.47 -1.72
N ILE A 316 16.12 5.32 -2.83
CA ILE A 316 15.78 4.39 -3.93
C ILE A 316 15.54 2.96 -3.42
N GLU A 317 16.35 2.47 -2.50
CA GLU A 317 16.20 1.14 -1.89
C GLU A 317 14.88 0.98 -1.11
N SER A 318 14.32 2.04 -0.54
CA SER A 318 13.00 1.99 0.12
C SER A 318 11.86 1.93 -0.89
N ILE A 319 12.04 2.54 -2.07
CA ILE A 319 11.05 2.55 -3.15
C ILE A 319 11.03 1.20 -3.88
N LEU A 320 12.22 0.70 -4.25
CA LEU A 320 12.36 -0.55 -5.00
C LEU A 320 12.24 -1.81 -4.13
N MET A 321 12.10 -1.66 -2.81
CA MET A 321 11.69 -2.74 -1.91
C MET A 321 10.42 -3.44 -2.43
N THR A 322 9.52 -2.69 -3.07
CA THR A 322 8.27 -3.17 -3.65
C THR A 322 8.43 -4.21 -4.75
N LEU A 323 9.62 -4.35 -5.34
CA LEU A 323 9.86 -5.33 -6.40
C LEU A 323 10.11 -6.72 -5.81
N PRO A 324 9.58 -7.81 -6.42
CA PRO A 324 9.91 -9.17 -6.02
C PRO A 324 11.39 -9.47 -6.24
N GLU A 325 11.92 -10.46 -5.53
CA GLU A 325 13.31 -10.92 -5.70
C GLU A 325 13.54 -11.54 -7.08
N VAL A 326 12.53 -12.26 -7.58
CA VAL A 326 12.56 -12.90 -8.90
C VAL A 326 11.22 -12.72 -9.62
N ALA A 327 11.31 -12.45 -10.91
CA ALA A 327 10.19 -12.33 -11.84
C ALA A 327 10.60 -12.91 -13.21
N ARG A 328 9.61 -13.25 -14.05
CA ARG A 328 9.83 -13.89 -15.34
C ARG A 328 9.01 -13.22 -16.44
N TRP A 329 9.61 -13.06 -17.61
CA TRP A 329 8.95 -12.65 -18.84
C TRP A 329 9.22 -13.69 -19.91
N GLU A 330 8.16 -14.18 -20.52
CA GLU A 330 8.23 -15.14 -21.63
C GLU A 330 7.54 -14.53 -22.84
N TYR A 331 8.22 -14.63 -23.99
CA TYR A 331 7.63 -14.22 -25.24
C TYR A 331 6.48 -15.17 -25.61
N MET A 332 5.27 -14.62 -25.79
CA MET A 332 4.07 -15.39 -26.15
C MET A 332 3.79 -16.60 -25.24
N SER A 333 3.97 -16.42 -23.92
CA SER A 333 3.66 -17.47 -22.94
C SER A 333 2.25 -18.03 -23.09
N GLU A 334 2.13 -19.36 -23.06
CA GLU A 334 0.84 -20.06 -23.13
C GLU A 334 0.15 -20.13 -21.75
N TYR A 335 0.85 -19.80 -20.66
CA TYR A 335 0.27 -19.76 -19.33
C TYR A 335 -0.95 -18.84 -19.25
N GLY A 336 -2.02 -19.31 -18.60
CA GLY A 336 -3.28 -18.57 -18.48
C GLY A 336 -4.18 -18.59 -19.72
N THR A 337 -3.74 -19.18 -20.84
CA THR A 337 -4.55 -19.26 -22.07
C THR A 337 -5.39 -20.54 -22.17
N LYS A 338 -4.96 -21.62 -21.50
CA LYS A 338 -5.63 -22.93 -21.55
C LYS A 338 -6.98 -22.86 -20.82
N ALA A 339 -8.07 -22.99 -21.56
CA ALA A 339 -9.42 -23.00 -21.00
C ALA A 339 -9.58 -24.06 -19.90
N GLY A 340 -10.26 -23.68 -18.81
CA GLY A 340 -10.49 -24.54 -17.64
C GLY A 340 -9.29 -24.71 -16.70
N SER A 341 -8.10 -24.20 -17.05
CA SER A 341 -6.94 -24.17 -16.14
C SER A 341 -7.14 -23.18 -14.98
N ARG A 342 -6.42 -23.37 -13.87
CA ARG A 342 -6.49 -22.48 -12.70
C ARG A 342 -5.89 -21.10 -13.01
N GLU A 343 -4.91 -21.05 -13.90
CA GLU A 343 -4.29 -19.83 -14.42
C GLU A 343 -5.32 -19.02 -15.22
N ALA A 344 -6.07 -19.68 -16.10
CA ALA A 344 -7.12 -19.02 -16.89
C ALA A 344 -8.27 -18.49 -16.02
N GLN A 345 -8.62 -19.19 -14.93
CA GLN A 345 -9.61 -18.71 -13.96
C GLN A 345 -9.19 -17.39 -13.31
N LEU A 346 -7.89 -17.23 -12.97
CA LEU A 346 -7.39 -15.95 -12.49
C LEU A 346 -7.51 -14.88 -13.59
N MET A 347 -7.06 -15.18 -14.82
CA MET A 347 -7.08 -14.22 -15.93
C MET A 347 -8.48 -13.69 -16.24
N GLU A 348 -9.52 -14.51 -16.12
CA GLU A 348 -10.91 -14.07 -16.30
C GLU A 348 -11.29 -12.95 -15.32
N VAL A 349 -10.88 -13.07 -14.06
CA VAL A 349 -11.15 -12.06 -13.02
C VAL A 349 -10.29 -10.82 -13.19
N LEU A 350 -9.04 -10.97 -13.65
CA LEU A 350 -8.14 -9.83 -13.87
C LEU A 350 -8.57 -9.00 -15.08
N THR A 351 -9.13 -9.61 -16.11
CA THR A 351 -9.67 -8.87 -17.28
C THR A 351 -11.06 -8.29 -17.01
N THR A 352 -11.84 -8.92 -16.13
CA THR A 352 -13.18 -8.47 -15.74
C THR A 352 -13.31 -8.47 -14.21
N PRO A 353 -12.96 -7.36 -13.53
CA PRO A 353 -13.06 -7.25 -12.08
C PRO A 353 -14.46 -7.63 -11.57
N ARG A 354 -14.50 -8.38 -10.46
CA ARG A 354 -15.74 -8.90 -9.88
C ARG A 354 -16.05 -8.25 -8.53
N ASN A 355 -17.30 -8.36 -8.10
CA ASN A 355 -17.68 -8.03 -6.73
C ASN A 355 -17.50 -9.27 -5.85
N TRP A 356 -16.78 -9.11 -4.73
CA TRP A 356 -16.46 -10.19 -3.82
C TRP A 356 -17.37 -10.25 -2.60
N VAL A 357 -18.02 -9.13 -2.23
CA VAL A 357 -18.88 -8.95 -1.05
C VAL A 357 -20.00 -7.95 -1.31
#